data_AF-A0A968WB23-F1
#
_entry.id   AF-A0A968WB23-F1
#
_cell.length_a   1.000
_cell.length_b   1.000
_cell.length_c   1.000
_cell.angle_alpha   90.00
_cell.angle_beta   90.00
_cell.angle_gamma   90.00
#
_symmetry.space_group_name_H-M   'P 1'
#
loop_
_entity.id
_entity.type
_entity.pdbx_description
1 polymer ?
#
loop_
_entity_poly.entity_id
_entity_poly.type
_entity_poly.pdbx_seq_one_letter_code
_entity_poly.pdbx_strand_id
1 'polypeptide(L)'
;MRLSELIEIIKNDIPRIVKNKRISYSRLAEILGVHSSSISRWVKNDFSNCDLSEFLKILKLIEKSGTYNNDYIKILAQTNTDCTEATGAIEQIREDDTLS
;
A
#
# COMPACT_ATOMS: atom_id res chain seq x y z
N MET A 1 -6.16 9.43 9.80
CA MET A 1 -6.90 8.37 9.09
C MET A 1 -6.50 7.03 9.67
N ARG A 2 -7.43 6.10 9.91
CA ARG A 2 -7.20 4.79 10.54
C ARG A 2 -6.91 3.72 9.48
N LEU A 3 -6.19 2.66 9.87
CA LEU A 3 -5.91 1.49 9.00
C LEU A 3 -7.18 0.92 8.34
N SER A 4 -8.30 0.94 9.05
CA SER A 4 -9.61 0.52 8.55
C SER A 4 -10.10 1.32 7.34
N GLU A 5 -9.80 2.62 7.27
CA GLU A 5 -10.20 3.48 6.15
C GLU A 5 -9.35 3.18 4.90
N LEU A 6 -8.05 2.92 5.07
CA LEU A 6 -7.15 2.49 3.98
C LEU A 6 -7.60 1.16 3.37
N ILE A 7 -7.92 0.20 4.24
CA ILE A 7 -8.41 -1.12 3.84
C ILE A 7 -9.69 -1.01 3.02
N GLU A 8 -10.66 -0.19 3.45
CA GLU A 8 -11.88 0.05 2.69
C GLU A 8 -11.60 0.69 1.32
N ILE A 9 -10.63 1.59 1.22
CA ILE A 9 -10.28 2.19 -0.08
C ILE A 9 -9.68 1.14 -1.01
N ILE A 10 -8.72 0.35 -0.54
CA ILE A 10 -8.10 -0.71 -1.35
C ILE A 10 -9.16 -1.70 -1.85
N LYS A 11 -10.04 -2.15 -0.95
CA LYS A 11 -11.13 -3.07 -1.26
C LYS A 11 -12.07 -2.55 -2.34
N ASN A 12 -12.41 -1.26 -2.31
CA ASN A 12 -13.33 -0.64 -3.26
C ASN A 12 -12.65 -0.29 -4.59
N ASP A 13 -11.36 0.03 -4.59
CA ASP A 13 -10.66 0.52 -5.78
C ASP A 13 -10.02 -0.57 -6.62
N ILE A 14 -9.58 -1.67 -6.03
CA ILE A 14 -9.07 -2.81 -6.81
C ILE A 14 -10.09 -3.26 -7.87
N PRO A 15 -11.38 -3.54 -7.53
CA PRO A 15 -12.38 -3.92 -8.52
C PRO A 15 -12.63 -2.83 -9.57
N ARG A 16 -12.61 -1.55 -9.17
CA ARG A 16 -12.80 -0.41 -10.08
C ARG A 16 -11.66 -0.29 -11.08
N ILE A 17 -10.42 -0.42 -10.63
CA ILE A 17 -9.23 -0.38 -11.50
C ILE A 17 -9.26 -1.52 -12.49
N VAL A 18 -9.59 -2.73 -12.04
CA VAL A 18 -9.71 -3.93 -12.88
C VAL A 18 -10.77 -3.72 -13.96
N LYS A 19 -11.95 -3.20 -13.58
CA LYS A 19 -13.03 -2.87 -14.51
C LYS A 19 -12.62 -1.77 -15.51
N ASN A 20 -12.05 -0.67 -15.03
CA ASN A 20 -11.71 0.49 -15.86
C ASN A 20 -10.58 0.18 -16.84
N LYS A 21 -9.56 -0.56 -16.39
CA LYS A 21 -8.43 -0.97 -17.24
C LYS A 21 -8.75 -2.21 -18.08
N ARG A 22 -9.92 -2.83 -17.90
CA ARG A 22 -10.35 -4.08 -18.56
C ARG A 22 -9.29 -5.19 -18.45
N ILE A 23 -8.70 -5.33 -17.26
CA ILE A 23 -7.72 -6.38 -16.96
C ILE A 23 -8.32 -7.42 -16.02
N SER A 24 -7.71 -8.60 -15.92
CA SER A 24 -8.08 -9.59 -14.90
C SER A 24 -7.37 -9.32 -13.57
N TYR A 25 -7.86 -9.92 -12.47
CA TYR A 25 -7.15 -9.89 -11.20
C TYR A 25 -5.76 -10.54 -11.27
N SER A 26 -5.59 -11.59 -12.08
CA SER A 26 -4.27 -12.20 -12.31
C SER A 26 -3.32 -11.21 -12.98
N ARG A 27 -3.78 -10.49 -14.00
CA ARG A 27 -2.97 -9.47 -14.67
C ARG A 27 -2.62 -8.31 -13.75
N LEU A 28 -3.54 -7.93 -12.86
CA LEU A 28 -3.26 -6.95 -11.81
C LEU A 28 -2.17 -7.43 -10.85
N ALA A 29 -2.21 -8.70 -10.43
CA ALA A 29 -1.20 -9.30 -9.57
C ALA A 29 0.20 -9.27 -10.21
N GLU A 30 0.28 -9.59 -11.51
CA GLU A 30 1.51 -9.49 -12.29
C GLU A 30 2.06 -8.05 -12.33
N ILE A 31 1.20 -7.05 -12.57
CA ILE A 31 1.59 -5.63 -12.60
C ILE A 31 2.17 -5.19 -11.24
N LEU A 32 1.60 -5.67 -10.15
CA LEU A 32 2.05 -5.35 -8.79
C LEU A 32 3.23 -6.23 -8.34
N GLY A 33 3.56 -7.29 -9.09
CA GLY A 33 4.55 -8.28 -8.67
C GLY A 33 4.18 -8.91 -7.33
N VAL A 34 2.93 -9.33 -7.18
CA VAL A 34 2.38 -10.00 -6.00
C VAL A 34 1.72 -11.31 -6.40
N HIS A 35 1.49 -12.21 -5.44
CA HIS A 35 0.81 -13.46 -5.75
C HIS A 35 -0.66 -13.22 -6.12
N SER A 36 -1.20 -13.98 -7.08
CA SER A 36 -2.59 -13.84 -7.55
C SER A 36 -3.63 -13.99 -6.44
N SER A 37 -3.31 -14.81 -5.41
CA SER A 37 -4.15 -14.96 -4.22
C SER A 37 -4.25 -13.70 -3.38
N SER A 38 -3.23 -12.84 -3.40
CA SER A 38 -3.19 -11.63 -2.56
C SER A 38 -4.30 -10.66 -2.99
N ILE A 39 -4.46 -10.43 -4.30
CA ILE A 39 -5.54 -9.61 -4.85
C ILE A 39 -6.92 -10.11 -4.39
N SER A 40 -7.13 -11.43 -4.47
CA SER A 40 -8.40 -12.05 -4.10
C SER A 40 -8.70 -11.92 -2.61
N ARG A 41 -7.68 -11.97 -1.75
CA ARG A 41 -7.79 -11.76 -0.31
C ARG A 41 -8.12 -10.30 0.02
N TRP A 42 -7.43 -9.34 -0.59
CA TRP A 42 -7.66 -7.92 -0.36
C TRP A 42 -9.08 -7.48 -0.74
N VAL A 43 -9.62 -7.95 -1.87
CA VAL A 43 -11.01 -7.67 -2.27
C VAL A 43 -12.02 -8.28 -1.29
N LYS A 44 -11.65 -9.37 -0.60
CA LYS A 44 -12.45 -10.01 0.45
C LYS A 44 -12.19 -9.44 1.86
N ASN A 45 -11.47 -8.33 1.96
CA ASN A 45 -11.12 -7.69 3.23
C ASN A 45 -10.15 -8.50 4.11
N ASP A 46 -9.37 -9.41 3.53
CA ASP A 46 -8.33 -10.15 4.22
C ASP A 46 -6.94 -9.59 3.88
N PHE A 47 -6.34 -8.92 4.87
CA PHE A 47 -5.01 -8.30 4.79
C PHE A 47 -4.02 -8.96 5.76
N SER A 48 -4.35 -10.12 6.34
CA SER A 48 -3.55 -10.81 7.36
C SER A 48 -2.11 -11.11 6.93
N ASN A 49 -1.88 -11.28 5.63
CA ASN A 49 -0.55 -11.51 5.06
C ASN A 49 -0.20 -10.47 3.98
N CYS A 50 -0.76 -9.25 4.07
CA CYS A 50 -0.36 -8.14 3.22
C CYS A 50 0.81 -7.42 3.90
N ASP A 51 2.01 -7.55 3.34
CA ASP A 51 3.16 -6.83 3.86
C ASP A 51 3.13 -5.34 3.46
N LEU A 52 3.97 -4.53 4.11
CA LEU A 52 4.04 -3.09 3.83
C LEU A 52 4.40 -2.78 2.38
N SER A 53 5.22 -3.61 1.72
CA SER A 53 5.62 -3.43 0.33
C SER A 53 4.45 -3.66 -0.63
N GLU A 54 3.71 -4.75 -0.46
CA GLU A 54 2.48 -5.05 -1.18
C GLU A 54 1.44 -3.93 -0.99
N PHE A 55 1.29 -3.46 0.26
CA PHE A 55 0.38 -2.38 0.60
C PHE A 55 0.74 -1.09 -0.15
N LEU A 56 2.01 -0.65 -0.09
CA LEU A 56 2.48 0.55 -0.78
C LEU A 56 2.35 0.46 -2.30
N LYS A 57 2.56 -0.71 -2.90
CA LYS A 57 2.39 -0.92 -4.35
C LYS A 57 0.94 -0.69 -4.80
N ILE A 58 -0.03 -1.19 -4.02
CA ILE A 58 -1.45 -0.95 -4.30
C ILE A 58 -1.77 0.54 -4.21
N LEU A 59 -1.32 1.21 -3.16
CA LEU A 59 -1.62 2.64 -2.98
C LEU A 59 -1.09 3.48 -4.14
N LYS A 60 0.15 3.22 -4.59
CA LYS A 60 0.73 3.86 -5.78
C LYS A 60 -0.06 3.57 -7.06
N LEU A 61 -0.63 2.38 -7.19
CA LEU A 61 -1.47 2.05 -8.34
C LEU A 61 -2.79 2.83 -8.32
N ILE A 62 -3.44 2.94 -7.16
CA ILE A 62 -4.68 3.69 -6.95
C ILE A 62 -4.47 5.18 -7.24
N GLU A 63 -3.36 5.75 -6.78
CA GLU A 63 -2.96 7.11 -7.10
C GLU A 63 -2.86 7.32 -8.62
N LYS A 64 -2.14 6.42 -9.31
CA LYS A 64 -1.93 6.51 -10.76
C LYS A 64 -3.18 6.22 -11.61
N SER A 65 -4.20 5.57 -11.07
CA SER A 65 -5.44 5.33 -11.82
C SER A 65 -6.33 6.57 -11.95
N GLY A 66 -5.99 7.69 -11.29
CA GLY A 66 -6.76 8.93 -11.36
C GLY A 66 -8.18 8.80 -10.83
N THR A 67 -8.44 7.75 -10.05
CA THR A 67 -9.77 7.38 -9.58
C THR A 67 -10.20 8.15 -8.32
N TYR A 68 -9.31 8.92 -7.66
CA TYR A 68 -9.60 9.56 -6.37
C TYR A 68 -9.08 10.99 -6.14
N ASN A 69 -9.81 11.66 -5.23
CA ASN A 69 -9.68 13.01 -4.70
C ASN A 69 -8.44 13.21 -3.78
N ASN A 70 -7.93 14.44 -3.79
CA ASN A 70 -6.69 15.00 -3.20
C ASN A 70 -6.21 14.56 -1.78
N ASP A 71 -6.99 13.81 -1.00
CA ASP A 71 -6.63 13.50 0.40
C ASP A 71 -5.61 12.36 0.54
N TYR A 72 -5.50 11.46 -0.45
CA TYR A 72 -4.57 10.32 -0.44
C TYR A 72 -3.09 10.71 -0.57
N ILE A 73 -2.79 11.78 -1.31
CA ILE A 73 -1.43 12.28 -1.48
C ILE A 73 -0.90 12.83 -0.15
N LYS A 74 -1.76 13.44 0.68
CA LYS A 74 -1.40 13.85 2.05
C LYS A 74 -1.09 12.65 2.94
N ILE A 75 -1.79 11.54 2.73
CA ILE A 75 -1.58 10.28 3.48
C ILE A 75 -0.26 9.63 3.08
N LEU A 76 0.02 9.48 1.79
CA LEU A 76 1.32 8.98 1.31
C LEU A 76 2.46 9.89 1.78
N ALA A 77 2.29 11.22 1.73
CA ALA A 77 3.28 12.16 2.25
C ALA A 77 3.53 11.98 3.75
N GLN A 78 2.49 11.84 4.58
CA GLN A 78 2.62 11.67 6.02
C GLN A 78 3.25 10.31 6.39
N THR A 79 2.80 9.21 5.79
CA THR A 79 3.35 7.88 6.07
C THR A 79 4.81 7.74 5.59
N ASN A 80 5.20 8.42 4.52
CA ASN A 80 6.58 8.44 4.05
C ASN A 80 7.47 9.26 5.00
N THR A 81 6.96 10.37 5.57
CA THR A 81 7.64 11.12 6.64
C THR A 81 7.83 10.27 7.89
N ASP A 82 6.77 9.62 8.37
CA ASP A 82 6.81 8.79 9.59
C ASP A 82 7.75 7.57 9.42
N CYS A 83 7.80 6.94 8.24
CA CYS A 83 8.75 5.87 7.95
C CYS A 83 10.20 6.36 7.84
N THR A 84 10.42 7.56 7.30
CA THR A 84 11.77 8.14 7.18
C THR A 84 12.31 8.50 8.56
N GLU A 85 11.48 9.10 9.41
CA GLU A 85 11.81 9.40 10.81
C GLU A 85 12.06 8.12 11.62
N ALA A 86 11.23 7.09 11.46
CA ALA A 86 11.45 5.79 12.11
C ALA A 86 12.75 5.11 11.65
N THR A 87 13.11 5.23 10.37
CA THR A 87 14.36 4.66 9.83
C THR A 87 15.58 5.41 10.38
N GLY A 88 15.54 6.75 10.41
CA GLY A 88 16.62 7.57 10.98
C GLY A 88 16.81 7.34 12.48
N ALA A 89 15.73 7.14 13.24
CA ALA A 89 15.81 6.79 14.65
C ALA A 89 16.44 5.40 14.89
N ILE A 90 16.17 4.42 14.02
CA ILE A 90 16.79 3.09 14.10
C ILE A 90 18.29 3.14 13.77
N GLU A 91 18.70 3.98 12.82
CA GLU A 91 20.13 4.17 12.49
C GLU A 91 20.90 4.84 13.63
N GLN A 92 20.31 5.84 14.30
CA GLN A 92 20.93 6.47 15.48
C GLN A 92 21.09 5.49 16.66
N ILE A 93 20.08 4.65 16.93
CA ILE A 93 20.17 3.61 17.96
C ILE A 93 21.30 2.60 17.64
N ARG A 94 21.48 2.27 16.35
CA ARG A 94 22.56 1.38 15.91
C ARG A 94 23.96 1.98 16.07
N GLU A 95 24.11 3.28 15.86
CA GLU A 95 25.40 3.96 16.02
C GLU A 95 25.81 4.05 17.50
N ASP A 96 24.86 4.32 18.40
CA ASP A 96 25.09 4.37 19.86
C ASP A 96 25.46 3.00 20.45
N ASP A 97 24.87 1.89 19.95
CA ASP A 97 25.22 0.52 20.38
C ASP A 97 26.58 0.03 19.86
N THR A 98 27.15 0.68 18.83
CA THR A 98 28.48 0.34 18.29
C THR A 98 29.63 1.14 18.90
N LEU A 99 29.33 2.13 19.75
CA LEU A 99 30.31 3.01 20.41
C LEU A 99 30.46 2.75 21.92
N SER A 100 29.83 1.68 22.47
CA SER A 100 30.06 1.17 23.84
C SER A 100 31.04 0.00 23.88
#